data_AF-A0A1I4TJF8-F1
#
_entry.id   AF-A0A1I4TJF8-F1
#
_cell.length_a   1.000
_cell.length_b   1.000
_cell.length_c   1.000
_cell.angle_alpha   90.00
_cell.angle_beta   90.00
_cell.angle_gamma   90.00
#
_symmetry.space_group_name_H-M   'P 1'
#
loop_
_entity.id
_entity.type
_entity.pdbx_description
1 polymer ?
#
loop_
_entity_poly.entity_id
_entity_poly.type
_entity_poly.pdbx_seq_one_letter_code
_entity_poly.pdbx_strand_id
1 'polypeptide(L)'
;MINNISCGIKNNFEQKDKAREGALAISRDVVRNCRAAMYRIHNRDPVKALQMIGEAGEMLQRIDELLQGHPDVYFSGFLEHAQQEYVECIVVHHILNAEDGAILPGPEVLKVSDIAYLNGLGDVSGELRRHTLDLIRKGVPEEGETYLQLMEEIHNCLMMFDYPDAMTHGLRHKTDVTRSIIEKTRGDLTNAIRQQQLEKAMKEFEERIN
;
A
#
# COMPACT_ATOMS: atom_id res chain seq x y z
N MET A 1 -4.80 39.17 -35.11
CA MET A 1 -5.89 38.51 -34.34
C MET A 1 -5.53 37.05 -34.04
N ILE A 2 -5.36 36.19 -35.04
CA ILE A 2 -4.97 34.77 -34.86
C ILE A 2 -3.66 34.62 -34.07
N ASN A 3 -2.60 35.38 -34.41
CA ASN A 3 -1.32 35.28 -33.69
C ASN A 3 -1.42 35.60 -32.19
N ASN A 4 -2.24 36.57 -31.78
CA ASN A 4 -2.41 36.89 -30.35
C ASN A 4 -3.16 35.76 -29.61
N ILE A 5 -4.17 35.17 -30.25
CA ILE A 5 -4.89 34.01 -29.71
C ILE A 5 -3.92 32.83 -29.58
N SER A 6 -3.14 32.53 -30.63
CA SER A 6 -2.15 31.46 -30.63
C SER A 6 -1.04 31.67 -29.58
N CYS A 7 -0.57 32.90 -29.37
CA CYS A 7 0.40 33.22 -28.32
C CYS A 7 -0.19 32.98 -26.91
N GLY A 8 -1.44 33.38 -26.68
CA GLY A 8 -2.12 33.11 -25.40
C GLY A 8 -2.28 31.62 -25.12
N ILE A 9 -2.71 30.84 -26.13
CA ILE A 9 -2.80 29.38 -26.04
C ILE A 9 -1.43 28.77 -25.76
N LYS A 10 -0.39 29.19 -26.48
CA LYS A 10 0.98 28.67 -26.28
C LYS A 10 1.46 28.90 -24.85
N ASN A 11 1.26 30.10 -24.30
CA ASN A 11 1.66 30.41 -22.93
C ASN A 11 0.92 29.53 -21.89
N ASN A 12 -0.37 29.27 -22.10
CA ASN A 12 -1.14 28.37 -21.23
C ASN A 12 -0.60 26.93 -21.28
N PHE A 13 -0.27 26.43 -22.47
CA PHE A 13 0.33 25.10 -22.63
C PHE A 13 1.73 25.01 -22.01
N GLU A 14 2.56 26.06 -22.13
CA GLU A 14 3.89 26.10 -21.50
C GLU A 14 3.81 26.09 -19.97
N GLN A 15 2.84 26.79 -19.36
CA GLN A 15 2.62 26.73 -17.91
C GLN A 15 2.16 25.34 -17.46
N LYS A 16 1.20 24.76 -18.18
CA LYS A 16 0.68 23.43 -17.90
C LYS A 16 1.76 22.35 -18.04
N ASP A 17 2.60 22.43 -19.07
CA ASP A 17 3.69 21.47 -19.28
C ASP A 17 4.75 21.55 -18.18
N LYS A 18 5.11 22.77 -17.74
CA LYS A 18 6.00 22.96 -16.58
C LYS A 18 5.43 22.36 -15.29
N ALA A 19 4.13 22.57 -15.03
CA ALA A 19 3.46 22.00 -13.88
C ALA A 19 3.47 20.46 -13.93
N ARG A 20 3.18 19.90 -15.12
CA ARG A 20 3.21 18.45 -15.36
C ARG A 20 4.60 17.85 -15.13
N GLU A 21 5.65 18.41 -15.73
CA GLU A 21 7.02 17.90 -15.56
C GLU A 21 7.49 18.00 -14.11
N GLY A 22 7.15 19.10 -13.41
CA GLY A 22 7.42 19.25 -11.98
C GLY A 22 6.71 18.17 -11.14
N ALA A 23 5.42 17.96 -11.36
CA ALA A 23 4.64 16.94 -10.66
C ALA A 23 5.12 15.50 -10.94
N LEU A 24 5.50 15.20 -12.20
CA LEU A 24 6.06 13.90 -12.58
C LEU A 24 7.40 13.60 -11.91
N ALA A 25 8.25 14.62 -11.76
CA ALA A 25 9.51 14.47 -11.03
C ALA A 25 9.24 14.13 -9.55
N ILE A 26 8.37 14.90 -8.89
CA ILE A 26 8.04 14.69 -7.48
C ILE A 26 7.34 13.34 -7.27
N SER A 27 6.42 12.94 -8.15
CA SER A 27 5.73 11.64 -8.08
C SER A 27 6.72 10.46 -8.10
N ARG A 28 7.74 10.50 -8.96
CA ARG A 28 8.81 9.48 -8.97
C ARG A 28 9.60 9.45 -7.68
N ASP A 29 9.85 10.61 -7.09
CA ASP A 29 10.56 10.69 -5.82
C ASP A 29 9.68 10.19 -4.65
N VAL A 30 8.36 10.43 -4.65
CA VAL A 30 7.39 9.84 -3.70
C VAL A 30 7.48 8.33 -3.73
N VAL A 31 7.37 7.73 -4.92
CA VAL A 31 7.44 6.27 -5.09
C VAL A 31 8.78 5.72 -4.60
N ARG A 32 9.89 6.39 -4.90
CA ARG A 32 11.21 5.99 -4.39
C ARG A 32 11.29 6.07 -2.86
N ASN A 33 10.71 7.11 -2.27
CA ASN A 33 10.68 7.29 -0.82
C ASN A 33 9.85 6.19 -0.16
N CYS A 34 8.65 5.90 -0.70
CA CYS A 34 7.77 4.83 -0.25
C CYS A 34 8.47 3.45 -0.27
N ARG A 35 9.12 3.09 -1.38
CA ARG A 35 9.88 1.82 -1.47
C ARG A 35 10.99 1.71 -0.44
N ALA A 36 11.70 2.80 -0.19
CA ALA A 36 12.75 2.83 0.83
C ALA A 36 12.18 2.81 2.25
N ALA A 37 11.02 3.40 2.49
CA ALA A 37 10.28 3.30 3.75
C ALA A 37 9.81 1.86 3.99
N MET A 38 9.19 1.22 3.00
CA MET A 38 8.73 -0.18 3.08
C MET A 38 9.87 -1.13 3.42
N TYR A 39 11.05 -0.94 2.80
CA TYR A 39 12.24 -1.69 3.18
C TYR A 39 12.60 -1.52 4.66
N ARG A 40 12.48 -0.31 5.22
CA ARG A 40 12.76 -0.05 6.64
C ARG A 40 11.72 -0.61 7.60
N ILE A 41 10.44 -0.60 7.21
CA ILE A 41 9.36 -1.23 7.97
C ILE A 41 9.71 -2.69 8.26
N HIS A 42 10.06 -3.46 7.22
CA HIS A 42 10.40 -4.88 7.38
C HIS A 42 11.74 -5.13 8.08
N ASN A 43 12.70 -4.21 7.97
CA ASN A 43 14.03 -4.33 8.59
C ASN A 43 14.15 -3.67 9.98
N ARG A 44 13.02 -3.43 10.66
CA ARG A 44 12.96 -2.93 12.06
C ARG A 44 13.52 -1.53 12.29
N ASP A 45 13.33 -0.61 11.35
CA ASP A 45 13.57 0.83 11.54
C ASP A 45 12.26 1.63 11.34
N PRO A 46 11.23 1.40 12.18
CA PRO A 46 9.90 1.95 11.96
C PRO A 46 9.83 3.46 12.19
N VAL A 47 10.74 4.01 13.00
CA VAL A 47 10.84 5.46 13.24
C VAL A 47 11.26 6.18 11.97
N LYS A 48 12.33 5.70 11.31
CA LYS A 48 12.78 6.30 10.06
C LYS A 48 11.84 6.02 8.91
N ALA A 49 11.19 4.85 8.90
CA ALA A 49 10.11 4.58 7.93
C ALA A 49 8.99 5.63 8.05
N LEU A 50 8.55 5.95 9.27
CA LEU A 50 7.51 6.96 9.49
C LEU A 50 7.94 8.35 9.03
N GLN A 51 9.21 8.75 9.26
CA GLN A 51 9.75 10.01 8.75
C GLN A 51 9.68 10.07 7.22
N MET A 52 10.11 9.00 6.55
CA MET A 52 10.10 8.87 5.09
C MET A 52 8.67 8.88 4.51
N ILE A 53 7.71 8.26 5.21
CA ILE A 53 6.29 8.34 4.86
C ILE A 53 5.78 9.78 5.03
N GLY A 54 6.14 10.47 6.11
CA GLY A 54 5.79 11.88 6.32
C GLY A 54 6.30 12.78 5.18
N GLU A 55 7.57 12.62 4.80
CA GLU A 55 8.16 13.32 3.64
C GLU A 55 7.38 13.03 2.35
N ALA A 56 7.01 11.78 2.11
CA ALA A 56 6.20 11.40 0.94
C ALA A 56 4.82 12.09 0.94
N GLY A 57 4.18 12.22 2.11
CA GLY A 57 2.92 12.96 2.27
C GLY A 57 3.07 14.47 1.98
N GLU A 58 4.15 15.10 2.45
CA GLU A 58 4.45 16.50 2.13
C GLU A 58 4.69 16.71 0.62
N MET A 59 5.35 15.76 -0.02
CA MET A 59 5.59 15.77 -1.46
C MET A 59 4.31 15.62 -2.27
N LEU A 60 3.37 14.77 -1.83
CA LEU A 60 2.04 14.67 -2.46
C LEU A 60 1.27 15.99 -2.35
N GLN A 61 1.27 16.63 -1.17
CA GLN A 61 0.64 17.94 -1.01
C GLN A 61 1.26 19.00 -1.95
N ARG A 62 2.58 18.96 -2.15
CA ARG A 62 3.24 19.86 -3.11
C ARG A 62 2.81 19.60 -4.55
N ILE A 63 2.52 18.36 -4.92
CA ILE A 63 1.95 18.05 -6.24
C ILE A 63 0.55 18.66 -6.37
N ASP A 64 -0.29 18.55 -5.33
CA ASP A 64 -1.64 19.13 -5.34
C ASP A 64 -1.59 20.65 -5.57
N GLU A 65 -0.67 21.34 -4.90
CA GLU A 65 -0.45 22.78 -5.06
C GLU A 65 0.07 23.14 -6.46
N LEU A 66 1.01 22.36 -7.01
CA LEU A 66 1.55 22.57 -8.36
C LEU A 66 0.51 22.35 -9.47
N LEU A 67 -0.41 21.42 -9.26
CA LEU A 67 -1.45 21.07 -10.21
C LEU A 67 -2.77 21.82 -9.95
N GLN A 68 -2.79 22.75 -8.99
CA GLN A 68 -3.94 23.59 -8.71
C GLN A 68 -4.27 24.44 -9.95
N GLY A 69 -5.38 24.11 -10.63
CA GLY A 69 -5.78 24.74 -11.89
C GLY A 69 -5.46 23.93 -13.15
N HIS A 70 -4.87 22.73 -13.02
CA HIS A 70 -4.57 21.79 -14.11
C HIS A 70 -5.19 20.40 -13.85
N PRO A 71 -6.53 20.29 -13.70
CA PRO A 71 -7.20 19.04 -13.32
C PRO A 71 -6.98 17.91 -14.34
N ASP A 72 -6.87 18.23 -15.62
CA ASP A 72 -6.58 17.26 -16.68
C ASP A 72 -5.18 16.65 -16.59
N VAL A 73 -4.21 17.35 -15.98
CA VAL A 73 -2.90 16.79 -15.64
C VAL A 73 -3.00 15.95 -14.37
N TYR A 74 -3.72 16.44 -13.37
CA TYR A 74 -3.91 15.77 -12.09
C TYR A 74 -4.47 14.35 -12.27
N PHE A 75 -5.48 14.18 -13.13
CA PHE A 75 -6.12 12.88 -13.39
C PHE A 75 -5.47 12.08 -14.53
N SER A 76 -4.22 12.36 -14.91
CA SER A 76 -3.52 11.63 -15.98
C SER A 76 -2.87 10.30 -15.55
N GLY A 77 -3.13 9.85 -14.32
CA GLY A 77 -2.80 8.50 -13.81
C GLY A 77 -1.45 8.36 -13.09
N PHE A 78 -0.45 9.20 -13.38
CA PHE A 78 0.86 9.08 -12.71
C PHE A 78 0.81 9.43 -11.21
N LEU A 79 -0.10 10.33 -10.83
CA LEU A 79 -0.29 10.71 -9.43
C LEU A 79 -0.94 9.58 -8.63
N GLU A 80 -1.89 8.87 -9.24
CA GLU A 80 -2.60 7.75 -8.62
C GLU A 80 -1.63 6.64 -8.17
N HIS A 81 -0.66 6.28 -9.00
CA HIS A 81 0.37 5.29 -8.62
C HIS A 81 1.20 5.74 -7.41
N ALA A 82 1.58 7.02 -7.35
CA ALA A 82 2.33 7.55 -6.21
C ALA A 82 1.48 7.59 -4.93
N GLN A 83 0.20 7.97 -5.04
CA GLN A 83 -0.75 7.92 -3.93
C GLN A 83 -0.98 6.49 -3.45
N GLN A 84 -1.10 5.53 -4.36
CA GLN A 84 -1.26 4.11 -4.05
C GLN A 84 -0.07 3.55 -3.24
N GLU A 85 1.16 3.80 -3.69
CA GLU A 85 2.38 3.37 -2.98
C GLU A 85 2.51 4.06 -1.60
N TYR A 86 2.07 5.31 -1.48
CA TYR A 86 2.00 6.03 -0.21
C TYR A 86 0.99 5.40 0.75
N VAL A 87 -0.22 5.07 0.27
CA VAL A 87 -1.27 4.41 1.06
C VAL A 87 -0.79 3.04 1.55
N GLU A 88 -0.19 2.24 0.67
CA GLU A 88 0.36 0.95 1.04
C GLU A 88 1.37 1.10 2.20
N CYS A 89 2.33 2.02 2.09
CA CYS A 89 3.34 2.24 3.12
C CYS A 89 2.75 2.66 4.47
N ILE A 90 1.84 3.64 4.48
CA ILE A 90 1.27 4.14 5.74
C ILE A 90 0.38 3.10 6.40
N VAL A 91 -0.41 2.35 5.62
CA VAL A 91 -1.28 1.30 6.15
C VAL A 91 -0.44 0.15 6.71
N VAL A 92 0.56 -0.34 5.98
CA VAL A 92 1.46 -1.39 6.49
C VAL A 92 2.21 -0.91 7.74
N HIS A 93 2.72 0.32 7.75
CA HIS A 93 3.39 0.88 8.93
C HIS A 93 2.46 0.88 10.13
N HIS A 94 1.22 1.34 9.96
CA HIS A 94 0.21 1.38 11.01
C HIS A 94 -0.12 -0.03 11.52
N ILE A 95 -0.38 -0.99 10.63
CA ILE A 95 -0.71 -2.36 11.03
C ILE A 95 0.42 -3.02 11.82
N LEU A 96 1.68 -2.81 11.42
CA LEU A 96 2.82 -3.50 12.02
C LEU A 96 3.38 -2.81 13.27
N ASN A 97 3.03 -1.55 13.53
CA ASN A 97 3.66 -0.75 14.59
C ASN A 97 2.69 0.00 15.50
N ALA A 98 1.38 0.03 15.21
CA ALA A 98 0.43 0.76 16.04
C ALA A 98 0.05 -0.03 17.30
N GLU A 99 -0.39 0.70 18.33
CA GLU A 99 -0.98 0.13 19.53
C GLU A 99 -2.38 -0.42 19.25
N ASP A 100 -2.82 -1.41 20.03
CA ASP A 100 -4.15 -2.01 19.91
C ASP A 100 -5.25 -0.94 19.90
N GLY A 101 -6.09 -0.96 18.86
CA GLY A 101 -7.21 -0.03 18.69
C GLY A 101 -6.90 1.24 17.90
N ALA A 102 -5.72 1.36 17.30
CA ALA A 102 -5.42 2.45 16.40
C ALA A 102 -6.31 2.42 15.13
N ILE A 103 -6.81 3.59 14.75
CA ILE A 103 -7.73 3.76 13.62
C ILE A 103 -6.91 4.06 12.37
N LEU A 104 -7.13 3.28 11.31
CA LEU A 104 -6.54 3.52 10.00
C LEU A 104 -6.99 4.88 9.44
N PRO A 105 -6.06 5.72 8.97
CA PRO A 105 -6.41 7.02 8.40
C PRO A 105 -7.14 6.83 7.06
N GLY A 106 -8.31 7.44 6.92
CA GLY A 106 -9.07 7.41 5.67
C GLY A 106 -8.48 8.26 4.54
N PRO A 107 -8.98 8.12 3.31
CA PRO A 107 -8.45 8.83 2.14
C PRO A 107 -8.48 10.36 2.27
N GLU A 108 -9.51 10.91 2.94
CA GLU A 108 -9.62 12.35 3.20
C GLU A 108 -8.49 12.88 4.09
N VAL A 109 -8.13 12.12 5.14
CA VAL A 109 -7.04 12.48 6.06
C VAL A 109 -5.70 12.40 5.33
N LEU A 110 -5.55 11.39 4.48
CA LEU A 110 -4.35 11.17 3.68
C LEU A 110 -4.24 12.09 2.46
N LYS A 111 -5.31 12.83 2.12
CA LYS A 111 -5.42 13.66 0.91
C LYS A 111 -5.09 12.88 -0.38
N VAL A 112 -5.59 11.66 -0.48
CA VAL A 112 -5.44 10.80 -1.67
C VAL A 112 -6.78 10.55 -2.33
N SER A 113 -6.77 10.13 -3.59
CA SER A 113 -8.00 9.67 -4.25
C SER A 113 -8.52 8.35 -3.65
N ASP A 114 -9.84 8.17 -3.66
CA ASP A 114 -10.49 6.93 -3.17
C ASP A 114 -9.97 5.69 -3.92
N ILE A 115 -9.77 5.81 -5.23
CA ILE A 115 -9.28 4.72 -6.09
C ILE A 115 -7.83 4.36 -5.72
N ALA A 116 -6.95 5.36 -5.53
CA ALA A 116 -5.58 5.09 -5.07
C ALA A 116 -5.57 4.44 -3.68
N TYR A 117 -6.49 4.85 -2.80
CA TYR A 117 -6.62 4.26 -1.47
C TYR A 117 -7.04 2.79 -1.53
N LEU A 118 -8.08 2.47 -2.29
CA LEU A 118 -8.55 1.08 -2.48
C LEU A 118 -7.49 0.19 -3.15
N ASN A 119 -6.82 0.69 -4.18
CA ASN A 119 -5.73 -0.06 -4.81
C ASN A 119 -4.53 -0.24 -3.86
N GLY A 120 -4.22 0.76 -3.04
CA GLY A 120 -3.15 0.68 -2.03
C GLY A 120 -3.47 -0.36 -0.96
N LEU A 121 -4.72 -0.40 -0.48
CA LEU A 121 -5.20 -1.46 0.43
C LEU A 121 -5.04 -2.86 -0.19
N GLY A 122 -5.27 -3.03 -1.48
CA GLY A 122 -5.03 -4.30 -2.15
C GLY A 122 -3.56 -4.74 -2.11
N ASP A 123 -2.61 -3.81 -2.25
CA ASP A 123 -1.18 -4.12 -2.18
C ASP A 123 -0.70 -4.48 -0.77
N VAL A 124 -1.32 -3.91 0.27
CA VAL A 124 -1.04 -4.23 1.68
C VAL A 124 -1.05 -5.74 1.92
N SER A 125 -1.97 -6.48 1.28
CA SER A 125 -2.06 -7.93 1.45
C SER A 125 -0.78 -8.68 1.07
N GLY A 126 -0.02 -8.18 0.08
CA GLY A 126 1.28 -8.73 -0.29
C GLY A 126 2.33 -8.56 0.82
N GLU A 127 2.35 -7.38 1.44
CA GLU A 127 3.29 -7.08 2.53
C GLU A 127 2.90 -7.75 3.85
N LEU A 128 1.60 -7.93 4.12
CA LEU A 128 1.13 -8.77 5.23
C LEU A 128 1.53 -10.22 5.05
N ARG A 129 1.37 -10.78 3.84
CA ARG A 129 1.89 -12.13 3.54
C ARG A 129 3.39 -12.22 3.79
N ARG A 130 4.17 -11.23 3.35
CA ARG A 130 5.62 -11.19 3.60
C ARG A 130 5.92 -11.23 5.10
N HIS A 131 5.22 -10.42 5.89
CA HIS A 131 5.37 -10.40 7.34
C HIS A 131 5.03 -11.77 7.97
N THR A 132 3.92 -12.37 7.56
CA THR A 132 3.49 -13.71 8.00
C THR A 132 4.53 -14.78 7.70
N LEU A 133 5.13 -14.77 6.51
CA LEU A 133 6.21 -15.70 6.15
C LEU A 133 7.45 -15.49 7.04
N ASP A 134 7.76 -14.24 7.41
CA ASP A 134 8.85 -13.97 8.35
C ASP A 134 8.53 -14.41 9.78
N LEU A 135 7.28 -14.42 10.22
CA LEU A 135 6.85 -15.00 11.51
C LEU A 135 6.98 -16.53 11.52
N ILE A 136 6.55 -17.18 10.44
CA ILE A 136 6.76 -18.63 10.24
C ILE A 136 8.26 -18.96 10.34
N ARG A 137 9.13 -18.18 9.68
CA ARG A 137 10.59 -18.38 9.74
C ARG A 137 11.18 -18.15 11.14
N LYS A 138 10.55 -17.34 11.97
CA LYS A 138 10.96 -17.08 13.37
C LYS A 138 10.43 -18.14 14.34
N GLY A 139 9.62 -19.10 13.88
CA GLY A 139 9.04 -20.15 14.72
C GLY A 139 7.84 -19.69 15.56
N VAL A 140 7.17 -18.61 15.13
CA VAL A 140 5.94 -18.08 15.76
C VAL A 140 4.80 -17.96 14.73
N PRO A 141 4.44 -19.04 14.01
CA PRO A 141 3.43 -19.01 12.96
C PRO A 141 2.03 -18.63 13.49
N GLU A 142 1.71 -18.90 14.76
CA GLU A 142 0.42 -18.55 15.35
C GLU A 142 0.15 -17.03 15.34
N GLU A 143 1.19 -16.20 15.46
CA GLU A 143 1.06 -14.74 15.35
C GLU A 143 0.61 -14.31 13.94
N GLY A 144 0.85 -15.16 12.94
CA GLY A 144 0.48 -14.93 11.54
C GLY A 144 -1.03 -14.95 11.27
N GLU A 145 -1.82 -15.61 12.12
CA GLU A 145 -3.29 -15.71 11.95
C GLU A 145 -3.98 -14.35 12.01
N THR A 146 -3.50 -13.43 12.87
CA THR A 146 -4.02 -12.06 12.97
C THR A 146 -3.88 -11.31 11.65
N TYR A 147 -2.74 -11.47 10.97
CA TYR A 147 -2.49 -10.83 9.68
C TYR A 147 -3.30 -11.48 8.55
N LEU A 148 -3.49 -12.80 8.59
CA LEU A 148 -4.37 -13.49 7.65
C LEU A 148 -5.80 -12.99 7.75
N GLN A 149 -6.33 -12.82 8.98
CA GLN A 149 -7.65 -12.27 9.20
C GLN A 149 -7.76 -10.85 8.63
N LEU A 150 -6.76 -10.00 8.86
CA LEU A 150 -6.76 -8.64 8.31
C LEU A 150 -6.74 -8.62 6.78
N MET A 151 -6.00 -9.53 6.15
CA MET A 151 -6.03 -9.69 4.69
C MET A 151 -7.43 -10.06 4.19
N GLU A 152 -8.15 -10.94 4.91
CA GLU A 152 -9.53 -11.29 4.60
C GLU A 152 -10.49 -10.10 4.76
N GLU A 153 -10.31 -9.28 5.80
CA GLU A 153 -11.08 -8.05 6.00
C GLU A 153 -10.86 -7.05 4.86
N ILE A 154 -9.61 -6.84 4.44
CA ILE A 154 -9.26 -6.03 3.27
C ILE A 154 -9.98 -6.57 2.03
N HIS A 155 -9.85 -7.87 1.74
CA HIS A 155 -10.48 -8.50 0.58
C HIS A 155 -12.01 -8.33 0.58
N ASN A 156 -12.65 -8.53 1.73
CA ASN A 156 -14.09 -8.34 1.88
C ASN A 156 -14.51 -6.88 1.61
N CYS A 157 -13.71 -5.92 2.07
CA CYS A 157 -13.91 -4.50 1.76
C CYS A 157 -13.81 -4.24 0.25
N LEU A 158 -12.75 -4.72 -0.40
CA LEU A 158 -12.54 -4.52 -1.84
C LEU A 158 -13.65 -5.16 -2.69
N MET A 159 -14.19 -6.30 -2.25
CA MET A 159 -15.31 -6.98 -2.91
C MET A 159 -16.62 -6.16 -2.92
N MET A 160 -16.75 -5.15 -2.06
CA MET A 160 -17.93 -4.26 -2.05
C MET A 160 -17.96 -3.30 -3.26
N PHE A 161 -16.83 -3.11 -3.95
CA PHE A 161 -16.66 -2.15 -5.03
C PHE A 161 -16.79 -2.81 -6.42
N ASP A 162 -17.96 -3.39 -6.72
CA ASP A 162 -18.26 -3.99 -8.03
C ASP A 162 -18.62 -2.93 -9.07
N TYR A 163 -17.61 -2.17 -9.51
CA TYR A 163 -17.72 -1.13 -10.54
C TYR A 163 -16.83 -1.45 -11.75
N PRO A 164 -17.14 -0.91 -12.94
CA PRO A 164 -16.32 -1.12 -14.13
C PRO A 164 -14.86 -0.68 -13.94
N ASP A 165 -13.92 -1.41 -14.56
CA ASP A 165 -12.48 -1.11 -14.49
C ASP A 165 -12.13 0.31 -14.97
N ALA A 166 -12.94 0.89 -15.86
CA ALA A 166 -12.77 2.28 -16.30
C ALA A 166 -12.98 3.31 -15.17
N MET A 167 -13.63 2.92 -14.08
CA MET A 167 -13.80 3.72 -12.87
C MET A 167 -12.86 3.32 -11.74
N THR A 168 -12.48 2.05 -11.65
CA THR A 168 -11.71 1.51 -10.50
C THR A 168 -10.24 1.26 -10.82
N HIS A 169 -9.85 1.49 -12.07
CA HIS A 169 -8.46 1.43 -12.55
C HIS A 169 -7.74 0.12 -12.20
N GLY A 170 -8.45 -1.00 -12.40
CA GLY A 170 -7.87 -2.34 -12.19
C GLY A 170 -8.08 -2.93 -10.81
N LEU A 171 -8.93 -2.32 -9.97
CA LEU A 171 -9.25 -2.84 -8.63
C LEU A 171 -9.73 -4.30 -8.66
N ARG A 172 -10.52 -4.69 -9.66
CA ARG A 172 -10.99 -6.09 -9.79
C ARG A 172 -9.85 -7.08 -9.88
N HIS A 173 -8.84 -6.78 -10.71
CA HIS A 173 -7.64 -7.59 -10.82
C HIS A 173 -6.89 -7.64 -9.49
N LYS A 174 -6.79 -6.51 -8.79
CA LYS A 174 -6.17 -6.42 -7.46
C LYS A 174 -6.88 -7.29 -6.43
N THR A 175 -8.21 -7.28 -6.42
CA THR A 175 -9.04 -8.11 -5.54
C THR A 175 -8.83 -9.60 -5.81
N ASP A 176 -8.73 -10.01 -7.08
CA ASP A 176 -8.44 -11.40 -7.45
C ASP A 176 -7.01 -11.83 -7.02
N VAL A 177 -6.02 -10.96 -7.20
CA VAL A 177 -4.65 -11.19 -6.71
C VAL A 177 -4.63 -11.33 -5.19
N THR A 178 -5.35 -10.46 -4.48
CA THR A 178 -5.49 -10.49 -3.03
C THR A 178 -6.06 -11.83 -2.56
N ARG A 179 -7.11 -12.34 -3.21
CA ARG A 179 -7.66 -13.68 -2.92
C ARG A 179 -6.60 -14.78 -3.04
N SER A 180 -5.82 -14.78 -4.12
CA SER A 180 -4.76 -15.78 -4.31
C SER A 180 -3.69 -15.72 -3.23
N ILE A 181 -3.33 -14.50 -2.78
CA ILE A 181 -2.37 -14.28 -1.70
C ILE A 181 -2.92 -14.82 -0.37
N ILE A 182 -4.20 -14.58 -0.06
CA ILE A 182 -4.88 -15.10 1.13
C ILE A 182 -4.86 -16.63 1.15
N GLU A 183 -5.28 -17.27 0.06
CA GLU A 183 -5.35 -18.73 -0.03
C GLU A 183 -3.98 -19.39 0.19
N LYS A 184 -2.93 -18.85 -0.44
CA LYS A 184 -1.55 -19.31 -0.23
C LYS A 184 -1.11 -19.10 1.21
N THR A 185 -1.42 -17.96 1.81
CA THR A 185 -0.99 -17.61 3.18
C THR A 185 -1.65 -18.51 4.21
N ARG A 186 -2.94 -18.80 4.03
CA ARG A 186 -3.68 -19.76 4.85
C ARG A 186 -3.06 -21.16 4.78
N GLY A 187 -2.69 -21.60 3.57
CA GLY A 187 -2.02 -22.89 3.37
C GLY A 187 -0.67 -22.96 4.09
N ASP A 188 0.17 -21.95 3.92
CA ASP A 188 1.50 -21.87 4.55
C ASP A 188 1.40 -21.86 6.09
N LEU A 189 0.48 -21.06 6.65
CA LEU A 189 0.23 -20.99 8.09
C LEU A 189 -0.25 -22.32 8.65
N THR A 190 -1.25 -22.93 8.01
CA THR A 190 -1.80 -24.21 8.44
C THR A 190 -0.71 -25.28 8.52
N ASN A 191 0.16 -25.35 7.50
CA ASN A 191 1.26 -26.30 7.46
C ASN A 191 2.28 -26.02 8.58
N ALA A 192 2.68 -24.76 8.77
CA ALA A 192 3.64 -24.38 9.79
C ALA A 192 3.15 -24.69 11.21
N ILE A 193 1.91 -24.35 11.54
CA ILE A 193 1.29 -24.61 12.85
C ILE A 193 1.20 -26.12 13.11
N ARG A 194 0.77 -26.90 12.11
CA ARG A 194 0.69 -28.37 12.25
C ARG A 194 2.05 -29.01 12.45
N GLN A 195 3.08 -28.52 11.76
CA GLN A 195 4.45 -29.00 11.95
C GLN A 195 4.95 -28.71 13.37
N GLN A 196 4.73 -27.50 13.89
CA GLN A 196 5.12 -27.14 15.25
C GLN A 196 4.38 -27.95 16.32
N GLN A 197 3.08 -28.22 16.12
CA GLN A 197 2.31 -29.12 17.00
C GLN A 197 2.88 -30.54 17.01
N LEU A 198 3.29 -31.06 15.86
CA LEU A 198 3.92 -32.38 15.75
C LEU A 198 5.28 -32.40 16.45
N GLU A 199 6.12 -31.40 16.23
CA GLU A 199 7.43 -31.28 16.90
C GLU A 199 7.27 -31.25 18.43
N LYS A 200 6.27 -30.51 18.93
CA LYS A 200 5.94 -30.48 20.35
C LYS A 200 5.51 -31.85 20.88
N ALA A 201 4.59 -32.53 20.18
CA ALA A 201 4.12 -33.86 20.57
C ALA A 201 5.26 -34.91 20.57
N MET A 202 6.21 -34.80 19.64
CA MET A 202 7.39 -35.67 19.61
C MET A 202 8.32 -35.44 20.81
N LYS A 203 8.56 -34.18 21.20
CA LYS A 203 9.35 -33.85 22.40
C LYS A 203 8.68 -34.37 23.68
N GLU A 204 7.37 -34.15 23.82
CA GLU A 204 6.60 -34.67 24.96
C GLU A 204 6.62 -36.20 25.02
N PHE A 205 6.66 -36.87 23.87
CA PHE A 205 6.80 -38.32 23.81
C PHE A 205 8.19 -38.81 24.22
N GLU A 206 9.25 -38.13 23.77
CA GLU A 206 10.64 -38.42 24.16
C GLU A 206 10.86 -38.26 25.67
N GLU A 207 10.31 -37.20 26.27
CA GLU A 207 10.36 -36.96 27.72
C GLU A 207 9.61 -38.01 28.55
N ARG A 208 8.63 -38.72 27.97
CA ARG A 208 7.88 -39.77 28.66
C ARG A 208 8.55 -41.14 28.61
N ILE A 209 9.49 -41.33 27.69
CA ILE A 209 10.17 -42.62 27.47
C ILE A 209 11.57 -42.63 28.07
N ASN A 210 12.19 -41.46 28.23
CA ASN A 210 13.41 -41.28 29.02
C ASN A 210 13.11 -41.13 30.52
#